data_AF-A0A355GCH2-F1
#
_entry.id   AF-A0A355GCH2-F1
#
_cell.length_a   1.000
_cell.length_b   1.000
_cell.length_c   1.000
_cell.angle_alpha   90.00
_cell.angle_beta   90.00
_cell.angle_gamma   90.00
#
_symmetry.space_group_name_H-M   'P 1'
#
loop_
_entity.id
_entity.type
_entity.pdbx_description
1 polymer ?
#
loop_
_entity_poly.entity_id
_entity_poly.type
_entity_poly.pdbx_seq_one_letter_code
_entity_poly.pdbx_strand_id
1 'polypeptide(L)' 'HNQSMPQYHLGHLQLVEQIEQTAASLPGLELAGNAYRGVGIPDCIHSAEQAADRLMAELTARV' A
#
# COMPACT_ATOMS: atom_id res chain seq x y z
N HIS A 1 -23.90 -0.74 -3.22
CA HIS A 1 -23.42 -0.56 -1.83
C HIS A 1 -22.23 0.41 -1.90
N ASN A 2 -22.23 1.51 -1.13
CA ASN A 2 -21.19 2.57 -1.24
C ASN A 2 -19.82 2.16 -0.65
N GLN A 3 -19.73 0.99 -0.02
CA GLN A 3 -18.53 0.48 0.67
C GLN A 3 -17.76 -0.55 -0.20
N SER A 4 -18.24 -0.87 -1.40
CA SER A 4 -17.67 -1.92 -2.23
C SER A 4 -16.52 -1.44 -3.13
N MET A 5 -16.43 -0.11 -3.34
CA MET A 5 -15.40 0.51 -4.18
C MET A 5 -14.77 1.68 -3.41
N PRO A 6 -13.43 1.79 -3.39
CA PRO A 6 -12.76 2.94 -2.81
C PRO A 6 -13.18 4.22 -3.54
N GLN A 7 -13.33 5.29 -2.78
CA GLN A 7 -13.69 6.62 -3.28
C GLN A 7 -12.45 7.50 -3.22
N TYR A 8 -11.82 7.74 -4.37
CA TYR A 8 -10.67 8.64 -4.46
C TYR A 8 -11.16 10.07 -4.61
N HIS A 9 -11.25 10.76 -3.47
CA HIS A 9 -11.63 12.17 -3.44
C HIS A 9 -10.48 13.06 -3.93
N LEU A 10 -10.79 14.35 -4.18
CA LEU A 10 -9.73 15.34 -4.40
C LEU A 10 -8.80 15.36 -3.18
N GLY A 11 -7.49 15.31 -3.43
CA GLY A 11 -6.50 15.18 -2.36
C GLY A 11 -6.09 13.74 -2.03
N HIS A 12 -6.70 12.73 -2.65
CA HIS A 12 -6.42 11.31 -2.37
C HIS A 12 -4.94 10.96 -2.47
N LEU A 13 -4.25 11.39 -3.53
CA LEU A 13 -2.84 11.07 -3.71
C LEU A 13 -1.94 11.70 -2.63
N GLN A 14 -2.26 12.91 -2.19
CA GLN A 14 -1.56 13.58 -1.10
C GLN A 14 -1.76 12.84 0.22
N LEU A 15 -2.99 12.37 0.48
CA LEU A 15 -3.29 11.54 1.65
C LEU A 15 -2.52 10.20 1.59
N VAL A 16 -2.53 9.53 0.44
CA VAL A 16 -1.77 8.28 0.24
C VAL A 16 -0.28 8.50 0.47
N GLU A 17 0.28 9.60 -0.04
CA GLU A 17 1.69 9.94 0.18
C GLU A 17 2.01 10.14 1.66
N GLN A 18 1.15 10.85 2.41
CA GLN A 18 1.32 10.99 3.87
C GLN A 18 1.25 9.65 4.61
N ILE A 19 0.35 8.77 4.19
CA ILE A 19 0.20 7.42 4.75
C ILE A 19 1.46 6.60 4.47
N GLU A 20 1.93 6.57 3.21
CA GLU A 20 3.13 5.84 2.81
C GLU A 20 4.38 6.34 3.54
N GLN A 21 4.55 7.66 3.69
CA GLN A 21 5.65 8.26 4.45
C GLN A 21 5.61 7.86 5.93
N THR A 22 4.41 7.83 6.52
CA THR A 22 4.24 7.42 7.92
C THR A 22 4.55 5.92 8.08
N ALA A 23 4.03 5.08 7.19
CA ALA A 23 4.27 3.64 7.21
C ALA A 23 5.76 3.30 7.00
N ALA A 24 6.48 4.03 6.15
CA ALA A 24 7.91 3.84 5.93
C ALA A 24 8.76 4.05 7.19
N SER A 25 8.24 4.74 8.21
CA SER A 25 8.91 4.90 9.51
C SER A 25 8.70 3.71 10.47
N LEU A 26 7.86 2.74 10.09
CA LEU A 26 7.49 1.58 10.90
C LEU A 26 8.15 0.31 10.31
N PRO A 27 9.25 -0.17 10.90
CA PRO A 27 9.99 -1.29 10.33
C PRO A 27 9.19 -2.59 10.36
N GLY A 28 9.18 -3.35 9.26
CA GLY A 28 8.38 -4.57 9.13
C GLY A 28 6.89 -4.33 8.82
N LEU A 29 6.50 -3.13 8.40
CA LEU A 29 5.15 -2.81 7.93
C LEU A 29 5.17 -2.36 6.46
N GLU A 30 4.35 -2.99 5.63
CA GLU A 30 4.15 -2.62 4.23
C GLU A 30 2.65 -2.48 3.92
N LEU A 31 2.33 -1.66 2.91
CA LEU A 31 0.96 -1.34 2.52
C LEU A 31 0.62 -1.96 1.15
N ALA A 32 -0.57 -2.55 1.04
CA ALA A 32 -1.08 -3.10 -0.21
C ALA A 32 -2.62 -3.04 -0.28
N GLY A 33 -3.15 -2.99 -1.49
CA GLY A 33 -4.59 -3.03 -1.76
C GLY A 33 -5.16 -1.75 -2.38
N ASN A 34 -6.47 -1.74 -2.57
CA ASN A 34 -7.16 -0.74 -3.38
C ASN A 34 -7.36 0.63 -2.71
N ALA A 35 -6.96 0.78 -1.46
CA ALA A 35 -7.05 2.05 -0.75
C ALA A 35 -5.99 3.07 -1.22
N TYR A 36 -4.98 2.63 -1.98
CA TYR A 36 -3.81 3.45 -2.29
C TYR A 36 -3.81 3.93 -3.75
N ARG A 37 -3.17 3.21 -4.67
CA ARG A 37 -2.82 3.74 -6.00
C ARG A 37 -3.57 3.10 -7.17
N GLY A 38 -4.49 2.19 -6.92
CA GLY A 38 -5.29 1.54 -7.96
C GLY A 38 -6.47 0.78 -7.38
N VAL A 39 -7.55 0.67 -8.15
CA VAL A 39 -8.83 0.09 -7.68
C VAL A 39 -9.01 -1.35 -8.14
N GLY A 40 -8.38 -1.71 -9.26
CA GLY A 40 -8.58 -2.99 -9.91
C GLY A 40 -7.95 -4.15 -9.13
N ILE A 41 -8.47 -5.35 -9.35
CA ILE A 41 -7.86 -6.59 -8.84
C ILE A 41 -6.38 -6.69 -9.28
N PRO A 42 -5.99 -6.38 -10.53
CA PRO A 42 -4.58 -6.39 -10.93
C PRO A 42 -3.73 -5.41 -10.13
N ASP A 43 -4.25 -4.21 -9.82
CA ASP A 43 -3.54 -3.21 -9.02
C ASP A 43 -3.31 -3.72 -7.59
N CYS A 44 -4.34 -4.34 -7.00
CA CYS A 44 -4.23 -4.97 -5.68
C CYS A 44 -3.16 -6.07 -5.67
N ILE A 45 -3.19 -6.98 -6.64
CA ILE A 45 -2.22 -8.08 -6.76
C ILE A 45 -0.81 -7.50 -6.86
N HIS A 46 -0.60 -6.56 -7.79
CA HIS A 46 0.70 -5.94 -7.98
C HIS A 46 1.23 -5.24 -6.72
N SER A 47 0.37 -4.49 -6.02
CA SER A 47 0.75 -3.84 -4.76
C SER A 47 1.10 -4.86 -3.66
N ALA A 48 0.41 -6.00 -3.62
CA ALA A 48 0.67 -7.05 -2.64
C ALA A 48 1.99 -7.78 -2.92
N GLU A 49 2.29 -8.06 -4.18
CA GLU A 49 3.59 -8.64 -4.59
C GLU A 49 4.74 -7.71 -4.19
N GLN A 50 4.64 -6.41 -4.49
CA GLN A 50 5.66 -5.43 -4.12
C GLN A 50 5.85 -5.31 -2.60
N ALA A 51 4.75 -5.26 -1.83
CA ALA A 51 4.80 -5.22 -0.37
C ALA A 51 5.47 -6.47 0.20
N ALA A 52 5.11 -7.65 -0.31
CA ALA A 52 5.72 -8.92 0.11
C ALA A 52 7.23 -8.96 -0.20
N ASP A 53 7.63 -8.56 -1.40
CA ASP A 53 9.04 -8.54 -1.82
C ASP A 53 9.88 -7.63 -0.92
N ARG A 54 9.38 -6.42 -0.62
CA ARG A 54 10.07 -5.48 0.28
C ARG A 54 10.19 -6.01 1.69
N LEU A 55 9.10 -6.57 2.23
CA LEU A 55 9.10 -7.13 3.58
C LEU A 55 10.05 -8.31 3.69
N MET A 56 10.08 -9.19 2.68
CA MET A 56 11.02 -10.32 2.65
C MET A 56 12.48 -9.86 2.53
N ALA A 57 12.75 -8.83 1.72
CA ALA A 57 14.10 -8.26 1.63
C ALA A 57 14.54 -7.64 2.97
N GLU A 58 13.67 -6.92 3.66
CA GLU A 58 13.94 -6.33 4.97
C GLU A 58 14.20 -7.42 6.03
N LEU A 59 13.35 -8.44 6.09
CA LEU A 59 13.50 -9.55 7.04
C LEU A 59 14.80 -10.32 6.80
N THR A 60 15.17 -10.54 5.54
CA THR A 60 16.41 -11.24 5.18
C THR A 60 17.64 -10.42 5.56
N ALA A 61 17.58 -9.08 5.41
CA ALA A 61 18.69 -8.20 5.77
C ALA A 61 18.93 -8.07 7.30
N ARG A 62 18.00 -8.55 8.12
CA ARG A 62 18.09 -8.52 9.59
C ARG A 62 18.67 -9.79 10.21
N VAL A 63 18.84 -10.86 9.42
CA VAL A 63 19.43 -12.15 9.82
C VAL A 63 20.92 -12.13 9.55
#